data_AF-A0A8J2KU85-F1
#
_entry.id   AF-A0A8J2KU85-F1
#
_cell.length_a   1.000
_cell.length_b   1.000
_cell.length_c   1.000
_cell.angle_alpha   90.00
_cell.angle_beta   90.00
_cell.angle_gamma   90.00
#
_symmetry.space_group_name_H-M   'P 1'
#
loop_
_entity.id
_entity.type
_entity.pdbx_description
1 polymer ?
#
loop_
_entity_poly.entity_id
_entity_poly.type
_entity_poly.pdbx_seq_one_letter_code
_entity_poly.pdbx_strand_id
1 'polypeptide(L)' 'MGSGEDEIVLLIDYDGFNLDHLQSQENMRLTMQFFEKLESCYEKIAYGYIVNANTLVDGILNFGKGLMGRFMERME' A
#
# COMPACT_ATOMS: atom_id res chain seq x y z
N MET A 1 -26.03 -19.53 -7.65
CA MET A 1 -25.13 -18.75 -8.53
C MET A 1 -24.34 -17.82 -7.63
N GLY A 2 -23.15 -18.23 -7.20
CA GLY A 2 -22.19 -17.32 -6.58
C GLY A 2 -21.20 -16.96 -7.66
N SER A 3 -21.17 -15.71 -8.11
CA SER A 3 -20.06 -15.22 -8.91
C SER A 3 -18.88 -15.13 -7.96
N GLY A 4 -18.05 -16.17 -7.93
CA GLY A 4 -16.77 -16.16 -7.21
C GLY A 4 -15.85 -15.19 -7.91
N GLU A 5 -15.96 -13.91 -7.58
CA GLU A 5 -14.91 -12.97 -7.89
C GLU A 5 -13.73 -13.30 -6.96
N ASP A 6 -12.54 -13.46 -7.54
CA ASP A 6 -11.34 -13.79 -6.77
C ASP A 6 -11.02 -12.61 -5.83
N GLU A 7 -11.29 -12.82 -4.53
CA GLU A 7 -10.93 -11.89 -3.47
C GLU A 7 -9.42 -11.93 -3.23
N ILE A 8 -8.78 -10.77 -3.28
CA ILE A 8 -7.36 -10.58 -3.00
C ILE A 8 -7.22 -10.19 -1.52
N VAL A 9 -6.30 -10.86 -0.82
CA VAL A 9 -5.83 -10.41 0.49
C VAL A 9 -4.47 -9.75 0.31
N LEU A 10 -4.37 -8.48 0.69
CA LEU A 10 -3.12 -7.71 0.66
C LEU A 10 -2.42 -7.82 2.00
N LEU A 11 -1.16 -8.25 2.00
CA LEU A 11 -0.29 -8.25 3.18
C LEU A 11 0.98 -7.46 2.86
N ILE A 12 1.25 -6.42 3.65
CA ILE A 12 2.44 -5.59 3.53
C ILE A 12 3.29 -5.78 4.79
N ASP A 13 4.45 -6.39 4.62
CA ASP A 13 5.44 -6.57 5.68
C ASP A 13 6.49 -5.46 5.61
N TYR A 14 6.62 -4.70 6.69
CA TYR A 14 7.59 -3.62 6.83
C TYR A 14 8.86 -4.03 7.59
N ASP A 15 9.08 -5.32 7.85
CA ASP A 15 10.33 -5.77 8.48
C ASP A 15 11.56 -5.36 7.66
N GLY A 16 12.57 -4.82 8.35
CA GLY A 16 13.79 -4.28 7.71
C GLY A 16 13.59 -3.00 6.88
N PHE A 17 12.40 -2.40 6.86
CA PHE A 17 12.16 -1.18 6.11
C PHE A 17 12.79 0.06 6.78
N ASN A 18 13.50 0.89 6.00
CA ASN A 18 14.11 2.16 6.41
C ASN A 18 13.79 3.26 5.37
N LEU A 19 13.56 4.49 5.82
CA LEU A 19 13.33 5.67 4.98
C LEU A 19 14.49 5.97 4.03
N ASP A 20 15.72 5.59 4.38
CA ASP A 20 16.88 5.72 3.49
C ASP A 20 16.67 4.94 2.18
N HIS A 21 15.85 3.88 2.19
CA HIS A 21 15.48 3.17 0.97
C HIS A 21 14.61 4.00 0.04
N LEU A 22 13.88 5.02 0.51
CA LEU A 22 13.08 5.90 -0.35
C LEU A 22 13.86 7.09 -0.92
N GLN A 23 15.14 7.26 -0.56
CA GLN A 23 15.93 8.39 -1.05
C GLN A 23 16.37 8.24 -2.51
N SER A 24 16.37 7.01 -3.05
CA SER A 24 16.70 6.80 -4.46
C SER A 24 15.50 7.10 -5.36
N GLN A 25 15.75 7.79 -6.48
CA GLN A 25 14.70 8.07 -7.47
C GLN A 25 14.06 6.79 -8.02
N GLU A 26 14.84 5.71 -8.10
CA GLU A 26 14.35 4.40 -8.51
C GLU A 26 13.33 3.83 -7.52
N ASN A 27 13.62 3.87 -6.21
CA ASN A 27 12.72 3.35 -5.19
C ASN A 27 11.47 4.23 -5.03
N MET A 28 11.59 5.54 -5.22
CA MET A 28 10.43 6.42 -5.33
C MET A 28 9.54 6.03 -6.50
N ARG A 29 10.13 5.81 -7.69
CA ARG A 29 9.38 5.39 -8.89
C ARG A 29 8.69 4.05 -8.69
N LEU A 30 9.37 3.07 -8.11
CA LEU A 30 8.80 1.75 -7.82
C LEU A 30 7.66 1.84 -6.80
N THR A 31 7.82 2.66 -5.76
CA THR A 31 6.78 2.93 -4.76
C THR A 31 5.54 3.56 -5.40
N MET A 32 5.72 4.51 -6.31
CA MET A 32 4.60 5.09 -7.08
C MET A 32 3.89 4.05 -7.95
N GLN A 33 4.64 3.23 -8.70
CA GLN A 33 4.07 2.16 -9.55
C GLN A 33 3.31 1.12 -8.73
N PHE A 34 3.80 0.79 -7.54
CA PHE A 34 3.09 -0.10 -6.61
C PHE A 34 1.72 0.49 -6.23
N PHE A 35 1.65 1.77 -5.86
CA PHE A 35 0.39 2.40 -5.50
C PHE A 35 -0.58 2.54 -6.69
N GLU A 36 -0.09 2.88 -7.88
CA GLU A 36 -0.92 2.90 -9.10
C GLU A 36 -1.51 1.51 -9.39
N LYS A 37 -0.71 0.45 -9.21
CA LYS A 37 -1.18 -0.92 -9.40
C LYS A 37 -2.20 -1.30 -8.34
N LEU A 38 -1.97 -0.92 -7.10
CA LEU A 38 -2.89 -1.15 -5.98
C LEU A 38 -4.24 -0.48 -6.23
N GLU A 39 -4.24 0.77 -6.71
CA GLU A 39 -5.45 1.49 -7.09
C GLU A 39 -6.18 0.77 -8.23
N SER A 40 -5.47 0.19 -9.21
CA SER A 40 -6.13 -0.52 -10.32
C SER A 40 -6.83 -1.83 -9.93
N CYS A 41 -6.53 -2.40 -8.76
CA CYS A 41 -7.13 -3.65 -8.30
C CYS A 41 -7.83 -3.53 -6.94
N TYR A 42 -8.08 -2.31 -6.46
CA TYR A 42 -8.64 -2.08 -5.13
C TYR A 42 -9.99 -2.76 -4.92
N GLU A 43 -10.87 -2.77 -5.94
CA GLU A 43 -12.21 -3.38 -5.88
C GLU A 43 -12.15 -4.89 -5.66
N LYS A 44 -10.99 -5.51 -5.90
CA LYS A 44 -10.76 -6.94 -5.69
C LYS A 44 -10.11 -7.22 -4.33
N ILE A 45 -9.66 -6.21 -3.60
CA ILE A 45 -9.00 -6.40 -2.30
C ILE A 45 -10.09 -6.48 -1.23
N ALA A 46 -10.29 -7.68 -0.68
CA ALA A 46 -11.25 -7.90 0.40
C ALA A 46 -10.71 -7.46 1.76
N TYR A 47 -9.40 -7.67 2.00
CA TYR A 47 -8.74 -7.34 3.26
C TYR A 47 -7.30 -6.87 3.04
N GLY A 48 -6.86 -5.89 3.82
CA GLY A 48 -5.49 -5.39 3.85
C GLY A 48 -4.88 -5.46 5.25
N TYR A 49 -3.69 -6.06 5.37
CA TYR A 49 -2.94 -6.16 6.62
C TYR A 49 -1.56 -5.53 6.48
N ILE A 50 -1.17 -4.72 7.45
CA ILE A 50 0.18 -4.19 7.59
C ILE A 50 0.80 -4.83 8.84
N VAL A 51 1.94 -5.48 8.66
CA VAL A 51 2.65 -6.18 9.75
C VAL A 51 4.06 -5.61 9.90
N ASN A 52 4.63 -5.76 11.11
CA ASN A 52 5.96 -5.25 11.47
C ASN A 52 6.14 -3.74 11.19
N ALA A 53 5.05 -2.97 11.27
CA ALA A 53 5.11 -1.53 11.13
C ALA A 53 5.92 -0.91 12.29
N ASN A 54 6.98 -0.18 11.96
CA ASN A 54 7.74 0.64 12.91
C ASN A 54 7.22 2.09 12.88
N THR A 55 7.74 2.96 13.75
CA THR A 55 7.36 4.37 13.82
C THR A 55 7.63 5.17 12.52
N LEU A 56 8.39 4.61 11.58
CA LEU A 56 8.62 5.19 10.26
C LEU A 56 7.49 4.89 9.26
N VAL A 57 6.65 3.88 9.54
CA VAL A 57 5.45 3.58 8.76
C VAL A 57 4.48 4.75 8.81
N ASP A 58 4.36 5.46 9.93
CA ASP A 58 3.58 6.70 10.01
C ASP A 58 4.12 7.76 9.03
N GLY A 59 5.44 7.84 8.87
CA GLY A 59 6.11 8.72 7.90
C GLY A 59 5.77 8.37 6.45
N ILE A 60 5.57 7.09 6.12
CA ILE A 60 5.18 6.64 4.78
C ILE A 60 3.69 6.69 4.56
N LEU A 61 2.88 6.39 5.55
CA LEU A 61 1.46 6.66 5.48
C LEU A 61 1.27 8.16 5.27
N ASN A 62 2.07 9.02 5.90
CA ASN A 62 2.08 10.48 5.67
C ASN A 62 2.68 10.90 4.31
N PHE A 63 3.79 10.32 3.85
CA PHE A 63 4.37 10.59 2.52
C PHE A 63 3.43 10.11 1.41
N GLY A 64 2.85 8.95 1.64
CA GLY A 64 1.79 8.33 0.88
C GLY A 64 0.42 8.95 1.14
N LYS A 65 0.19 9.92 2.05
CA LYS A 65 -1.17 10.49 2.28
C LYS A 65 -1.74 11.09 0.99
N GLY A 66 -0.90 11.51 0.04
CA GLY A 66 -1.38 11.87 -1.29
C GLY A 66 -1.95 10.70 -2.10
N LEU A 67 -1.35 9.51 -2.01
CA LEU A 67 -1.70 8.30 -2.77
C LEU A 67 -2.55 7.30 -1.95
N MET A 68 -2.04 6.87 -0.79
CA MET A 68 -2.73 6.07 0.22
C MET A 68 -3.86 6.81 0.92
N GLY A 69 -3.79 8.13 1.11
CA GLY A 69 -4.91 8.86 1.72
C GLY A 69 -6.18 8.77 0.87
N ARG A 70 -6.07 8.98 -0.45
CA ARG A 70 -7.21 8.81 -1.38
C ARG A 70 -7.72 7.37 -1.46
N PHE A 71 -6.84 6.39 -1.27
CA PHE A 71 -7.20 4.97 -1.27
C PHE A 71 -7.90 4.57 0.04
N MET A 72 -7.37 5.00 1.19
CA MET A 72 -7.93 4.75 2.53
C MET A 72 -9.25 5.50 2.73
N GLU A 73 -9.37 6.75 2.26
CA GLU A 73 -10.62 7.53 2.22
C GLU A 73 -11.71 6.87 1.37
N ARG A 74 -11.36 5.96 0.44
CA ARG A 74 -12.31 5.19 -0.37
C ARG A 74 -12.65 3.83 0.24
N MET A 75 -11.89 3.37 1.23
CA MET A 75 -12.20 2.13 1.97
C MET A 75 -13.07 2.38 3.22
N GLU A 76 -13.11 3.61 3.73
CA GLU A 76 -14.17 4.09 4.65
C GLU A 76 -15.51 4.30 3.92
#